data_AF-A0A1M7B9K0-F1
#
_entry.id   AF-A0A1M7B9K0-F1
#
_cell.length_a   1.000
_cell.length_b   1.000
_cell.length_c   1.000
_cell.angle_alpha   90.00
_cell.angle_beta   90.00
_cell.angle_gamma   90.00
#
_symmetry.space_group_name_H-M   'P 1'
#
loop_
_entity.id
_entity.type
_entity.pdbx_description
1 polymer ?
#
loop_
_entity_poly.entity_id
_entity_poly.type
_entity_poly.pdbx_seq_one_letter_code
_entity_poly.pdbx_strand_id
1 'polypeptide(L)'
;MGFTFYPKGVAIKIKFFGKTFKTIAFLIPAACSAVFAQWNGTASEPIEKNVIDGKVFYTITSAEELTWVGVQVKNGFNGINVVLANDIVFGADSSQTSSRLWTPIGKDTTTAYAGTFDGAGHTIYGYYVEQGTFAGLFGALSPDGVIKNLRVANNKVTVTEASATAGGIVAFNRGLVDNCENSGTVDVTTKAYAAGGVAGINEGVVSNSSNYGSVTSKTTMTSEGGFENGTRAGGIVSFNQYGKVFDCVNHGDVVAATVLVPIDIDNDCIAGGIAGGNEGSLYRNFNDGSIIFRNSYNNSGTNMKFTSTGGIVGRNLGFVERSSNWGNIIAKIASTSTKAGTSSYSTAGGVVGASRGTVSDVFNTGSVTVTKVATASYAGGILGSLFGSEKLTNSYNASSNITGTLIGAVSAYITESSHVQNCHYDASLFSTKTPAIKSVGGSATVKDTSGLKTDNMKSDEMAWILNTVNNTEKNRKLWGREDSYPVFANESVKPISRVTMNNDGEEL
;
A
#
# COMPACT_ATOMS: atom_id res chain seq x y z
N MET A 1 -37.67 -35.91 -2.64
CA MET A 1 -37.81 -36.29 -1.20
C MET A 1 -36.65 -37.22 -0.85
N GLY A 2 -36.14 -37.18 0.40
CA GLY A 2 -35.11 -38.11 0.88
C GLY A 2 -33.69 -37.55 0.90
N PHE A 3 -33.38 -36.68 1.88
CA PHE A 3 -32.00 -36.36 2.28
C PHE A 3 -31.46 -37.47 3.20
N THR A 4 -30.14 -37.72 3.14
CA THR A 4 -29.41 -38.42 4.22
C THR A 4 -27.99 -37.86 4.38
N PHE A 5 -27.61 -37.50 5.61
CA PHE A 5 -26.25 -37.10 6.04
C PHE A 5 -25.45 -38.36 6.49
N TYR A 6 -24.13 -38.38 6.76
CA TYR A 6 -23.05 -37.39 7.00
C TYR A 6 -21.70 -38.07 6.54
N PRO A 7 -20.45 -37.69 6.91
CA PRO A 7 -19.93 -36.61 7.77
C PRO A 7 -18.80 -35.74 7.14
N LYS A 8 -18.25 -34.84 7.97
CA LYS A 8 -17.17 -33.87 7.71
C LYS A 8 -15.78 -34.48 7.52
N GLY A 9 -14.93 -33.78 6.77
CA GLY A 9 -13.54 -33.46 7.18
C GLY A 9 -12.44 -34.47 6.87
N VAL A 10 -11.69 -34.24 5.78
CA VAL A 10 -10.35 -34.83 5.59
C VAL A 10 -9.30 -33.85 6.11
N ALA A 11 -8.77 -34.12 7.30
CA ALA A 11 -7.66 -33.37 7.88
C ALA A 11 -6.32 -33.94 7.40
N ILE A 12 -5.54 -33.16 6.65
CA ILE A 12 -4.16 -33.50 6.28
C ILE A 12 -3.28 -33.34 7.52
N LYS A 13 -2.79 -34.45 8.08
CA LYS A 13 -1.87 -34.43 9.23
C LYS A 13 -0.43 -34.13 8.79
N ILE A 14 0.01 -32.89 8.98
CA ILE A 14 1.45 -32.55 8.98
C ILE A 14 1.94 -32.64 10.43
N LYS A 15 2.97 -33.45 10.70
CA LYS A 15 3.62 -33.54 12.02
C LYS A 15 4.61 -32.38 12.17
N PHE A 16 4.39 -31.51 13.15
CA PHE A 16 5.42 -30.65 13.71
C PHE A 16 5.82 -31.13 15.10
N PHE A 17 7.12 -31.13 15.39
CA PHE A 17 7.68 -31.57 16.67
C PHE A 17 7.63 -30.44 17.71
N GLY A 18 6.92 -30.69 18.81
CA GLY A 18 7.24 -30.21 20.17
C GLY A 18 7.59 -28.74 20.41
N LYS A 19 6.57 -27.90 20.61
CA LYS A 19 6.51 -26.91 21.72
C LYS A 19 5.08 -26.44 21.94
N THR A 20 4.70 -26.25 23.20
CA THR A 20 3.30 -26.02 23.62
C THR A 20 2.89 -24.57 23.40
N PHE A 21 2.12 -24.28 22.35
CA PHE A 21 1.42 -23.00 22.24
C PHE A 21 0.19 -22.99 23.15
N LYS A 22 0.03 -21.92 23.94
CA LYS A 22 -1.27 -21.63 24.57
C LYS A 22 -2.24 -21.25 23.45
N THR A 23 -3.21 -22.13 23.17
CA THR A 23 -4.32 -21.82 22.26
C THR A 23 -5.16 -20.71 22.87
N ILE A 24 -4.99 -19.48 22.38
CA ILE A 24 -6.01 -18.44 22.55
C ILE A 24 -7.14 -18.83 21.60
N ALA A 25 -8.19 -19.43 22.16
CA ALA A 25 -9.40 -19.69 21.42
C ALA A 25 -10.06 -18.34 21.11
N PHE A 26 -10.06 -17.94 19.83
CA PHE A 26 -11.00 -16.93 19.36
C PHE A 26 -12.40 -17.47 19.61
N LEU A 27 -13.12 -16.87 20.58
CA LEU A 27 -14.57 -16.99 20.60
C LEU A 27 -15.07 -16.34 19.30
N ILE A 28 -15.55 -17.17 18.38
CA ILE A 28 -16.51 -16.70 17.38
C ILE A 28 -17.72 -16.23 18.19
N PRO A 29 -18.10 -14.94 18.16
CA PRO A 29 -19.32 -14.50 18.83
C PRO A 29 -20.47 -15.28 18.22
N ALA A 30 -21.26 -15.98 19.05
CA ALA A 30 -22.51 -16.53 18.58
C ALA A 30 -23.35 -15.37 18.05
N ALA A 31 -23.69 -15.41 16.75
CA ALA A 31 -24.40 -14.32 16.09
C ALA A 31 -25.76 -14.13 16.75
N CYS A 32 -25.85 -13.17 17.67
CA CYS A 32 -27.11 -12.60 18.08
C CYS A 32 -27.63 -11.84 16.86
N SER A 33 -28.56 -12.46 16.12
CA SER A 33 -29.19 -11.85 14.94
C SER A 33 -30.13 -10.73 15.36
N ALA A 34 -29.54 -9.61 15.81
CA ALA A 34 -30.22 -8.33 15.82
C ALA A 34 -30.67 -8.04 14.39
N VAL A 35 -31.97 -7.88 14.18
CA VAL A 35 -32.53 -7.48 12.90
C VAL A 35 -32.26 -5.99 12.76
N PHE A 36 -31.18 -5.63 12.08
CA PHE A 36 -30.87 -4.24 11.77
C PHE A 36 -31.92 -3.71 10.78
N ALA A 37 -32.57 -2.59 11.13
CA ALA A 37 -33.31 -1.82 10.14
C ALA A 37 -32.28 -1.08 9.28
N GLN A 38 -32.41 -1.16 7.95
CA GLN A 38 -31.49 -0.46 7.06
C GLN A 38 -31.52 1.06 7.31
N TRP A 39 -30.35 1.70 7.38
CA TRP A 39 -30.26 3.14 7.55
C TRP A 39 -31.08 3.87 6.48
N ASN A 40 -31.99 4.71 6.95
CA ASN A 40 -33.03 5.35 6.11
C ASN A 40 -32.58 6.70 5.51
N GLY A 41 -31.47 7.27 5.99
CA GLY A 41 -30.96 8.60 5.63
C GLY A 41 -31.10 9.66 6.72
N THR A 42 -31.68 9.32 7.88
CA THR A 42 -31.89 10.26 9.00
C THR A 42 -30.67 10.39 9.91
N ALA A 43 -30.72 11.42 10.78
CA ALA A 43 -29.72 11.70 11.80
C ALA A 43 -30.40 11.90 13.17
N SER A 44 -29.78 11.43 14.25
CA SER A 44 -30.26 11.57 15.63
C SER A 44 -29.13 11.99 16.56
N GLU A 45 -29.36 12.88 17.52
CA GLU A 45 -28.32 13.19 18.51
C GLU A 45 -28.07 11.97 19.41
N PRO A 46 -26.82 11.50 19.56
CA PRO A 46 -26.48 10.46 20.54
C PRO A 46 -26.73 10.96 21.96
N ILE A 47 -27.45 10.13 22.73
CA ILE A 47 -27.87 10.44 24.10
C ILE A 47 -26.68 10.38 25.07
N GLU A 48 -25.80 9.40 24.87
CA GLU A 48 -24.69 9.10 25.77
C GLU A 48 -23.43 9.91 25.44
N LYS A 49 -22.77 10.41 26.50
CA LYS A 49 -21.53 11.18 26.41
C LYS A 49 -20.59 10.71 27.52
N ASN A 50 -19.38 10.29 27.13
CA ASN A 50 -18.34 9.80 28.03
C ASN A 50 -17.25 10.86 28.24
N VAL A 51 -16.54 10.81 29.38
CA VAL A 51 -15.34 11.63 29.61
C VAL A 51 -14.13 10.71 29.55
N ILE A 52 -13.27 10.92 28.56
CA ILE A 52 -12.03 10.16 28.35
C ILE A 52 -10.89 11.19 28.33
N ASP A 53 -9.88 10.98 29.18
CA ASP A 53 -8.72 11.87 29.34
C ASP A 53 -9.08 13.37 29.49
N GLY A 54 -10.17 13.64 30.23
CA GLY A 54 -10.68 15.00 30.49
C GLY A 54 -11.42 15.65 29.31
N LYS A 55 -11.59 14.97 28.17
CA LYS A 55 -12.38 15.43 27.03
C LYS A 55 -13.73 14.72 26.99
N VAL A 56 -14.76 15.44 26.52
CA VAL A 56 -16.08 14.84 26.25
C VAL A 56 -16.05 14.15 24.89
N PHE A 57 -16.50 12.89 24.88
CA PHE A 57 -16.72 12.04 23.70
C PHE A 57 -18.21 11.74 23.61
N TYR A 58 -18.78 11.84 22.40
CA TYR A 58 -20.12 11.37 22.12
C TYR A 58 -20.06 9.87 21.83
N THR A 59 -20.91 9.09 22.50
CA THR A 59 -20.98 7.64 22.32
C THR A 59 -21.89 7.32 21.15
N ILE A 60 -21.39 6.60 20.14
CA ILE A 60 -22.14 6.28 18.92
C ILE A 60 -22.46 4.79 18.87
N THR A 61 -23.73 4.49 18.63
CA THR A 61 -24.32 3.15 18.61
C THR A 61 -25.11 2.85 17.34
N SER A 62 -25.50 3.86 16.56
CA SER A 62 -26.24 3.69 15.30
C SER A 62 -25.71 4.52 14.11
N ALA A 63 -26.20 4.21 12.91
CA ALA A 63 -25.86 4.95 11.69
C ALA A 63 -26.46 6.37 11.69
N GLU A 64 -27.63 6.57 12.31
CA GLU A 64 -28.28 7.87 12.50
C GLU A 64 -27.46 8.77 13.44
N GLU A 65 -26.90 8.22 14.51
CA GLU A 65 -26.01 8.95 15.42
C GLU A 65 -24.69 9.34 14.73
N LEU A 66 -24.10 8.42 13.95
CA LEU A 66 -22.92 8.72 13.14
C LEU A 66 -23.22 9.79 12.05
N THR A 67 -24.41 9.77 11.46
CA THR A 67 -24.88 10.79 10.51
C THR A 67 -25.01 12.16 11.19
N TRP A 68 -25.48 12.21 12.45
CA TRP A 68 -25.55 13.45 13.21
C TRP A 68 -24.17 14.08 13.41
N VAL A 69 -23.12 13.29 13.67
CA VAL A 69 -21.73 13.81 13.72
C VAL A 69 -21.37 14.53 12.43
N GLY A 70 -21.66 13.93 11.27
CA GLY A 70 -21.44 14.57 9.96
C GLY A 70 -22.20 15.89 9.78
N VAL A 71 -23.45 15.97 10.29
CA VAL A 71 -24.23 17.22 10.31
C VAL A 71 -23.60 18.28 11.19
N GLN A 72 -23.11 17.93 12.38
CA GLN A 72 -22.47 18.90 13.28
C GLN A 72 -21.16 19.44 12.71
N VAL A 73 -20.31 18.55 12.16
CA VAL A 73 -19.04 18.93 11.51
C VAL A 73 -19.29 19.87 10.32
N LYS A 74 -20.31 19.58 9.50
CA LYS A 74 -20.77 20.47 8.41
C LYS A 74 -21.24 21.85 8.92
N ASN A 75 -21.82 21.91 10.12
CA ASN A 75 -22.29 23.15 10.75
C ASN A 75 -21.18 23.91 11.51
N GLY A 76 -19.92 23.49 11.39
CA GLY A 76 -18.76 24.16 11.99
C GLY A 76 -18.27 23.57 13.31
N PHE A 77 -18.97 22.59 13.89
CA PHE A 77 -18.54 21.89 15.10
C PHE A 77 -17.57 20.74 14.76
N ASN A 78 -16.46 21.08 14.10
CA ASN A 78 -15.52 20.09 13.57
C ASN A 78 -14.64 19.40 14.63
N GLY A 79 -14.53 19.95 15.83
CA GLY A 79 -13.76 19.40 16.96
C GLY A 79 -14.49 18.38 17.86
N ILE A 80 -15.63 17.83 17.43
CA ILE A 80 -16.41 16.86 18.22
C ILE A 80 -15.66 15.53 18.35
N ASN A 81 -15.40 15.06 19.57
CA ASN A 81 -14.84 13.72 19.79
C ASN A 81 -15.94 12.66 19.82
N VAL A 82 -15.63 11.47 19.30
CA VAL A 82 -16.54 10.34 19.11
C VAL A 82 -15.87 9.07 19.60
N VAL A 83 -16.65 8.22 20.29
CA VAL A 83 -16.27 6.84 20.60
C VAL A 83 -17.38 5.91 20.14
N LEU A 84 -17.06 4.84 19.41
CA LEU A 84 -18.04 3.80 19.09
C LEU A 84 -18.24 2.89 20.31
N ALA A 85 -19.49 2.50 20.59
CA ALA A 85 -19.82 1.48 21.59
C ALA A 85 -20.46 0.22 21.00
N ASN A 86 -20.74 0.22 19.70
CA ASN A 86 -21.22 -0.92 18.92
C ASN A 86 -20.63 -0.89 17.51
N ASP A 87 -20.72 -2.02 16.83
CA ASP A 87 -20.59 -2.05 15.37
C ASP A 87 -21.77 -1.29 14.72
N ILE A 88 -21.49 -0.48 13.71
CA ILE A 88 -22.46 0.41 13.07
C ILE A 88 -22.85 -0.17 11.71
N VAL A 89 -24.13 -0.44 11.46
CA VAL A 89 -24.59 -1.08 10.22
C VAL A 89 -25.45 -0.13 9.40
N PHE A 90 -25.03 0.19 8.17
CA PHE A 90 -25.79 1.01 7.22
C PHE A 90 -26.67 0.21 6.25
N GLY A 91 -26.34 -1.06 6.01
CA GLY A 91 -27.14 -2.00 5.21
C GLY A 91 -28.30 -2.60 6.02
N ALA A 92 -29.04 -3.55 5.44
CA ALA A 92 -30.05 -4.31 6.20
C ALA A 92 -29.41 -5.34 7.15
N ASP A 93 -28.14 -5.68 6.90
CA ASP A 93 -27.28 -6.46 7.77
C ASP A 93 -25.81 -6.08 7.48
N SER A 94 -24.85 -6.63 8.24
CA SER A 94 -23.43 -6.32 8.12
C SER A 94 -22.78 -6.79 6.81
N SER A 95 -23.43 -7.64 6.01
CA SER A 95 -22.97 -8.10 4.70
C SER A 95 -23.40 -7.19 3.54
N GLN A 96 -24.31 -6.25 3.78
CA GLN A 96 -24.93 -5.42 2.74
C GLN A 96 -24.47 -3.96 2.78
N THR A 97 -24.31 -3.39 1.60
CA THR A 97 -24.11 -1.94 1.41
C THR A 97 -25.45 -1.20 1.49
N SER A 98 -25.42 0.04 1.96
CA SER A 98 -26.58 0.93 2.04
C SER A 98 -27.19 1.25 0.67
N SER A 99 -28.52 1.36 0.61
CA SER A 99 -29.22 1.96 -0.54
C SER A 99 -29.29 3.50 -0.48
N ARG A 100 -28.65 4.13 0.51
CA ARG A 100 -28.53 5.58 0.68
C ARG A 100 -27.07 6.02 0.57
N LEU A 101 -26.85 7.19 -0.03
CA LEU A 101 -25.53 7.79 -0.11
C LEU A 101 -25.11 8.39 1.24
N TRP A 102 -23.91 8.01 1.68
CA TRP A 102 -23.18 8.62 2.77
C TRP A 102 -22.63 9.98 2.36
N THR A 103 -22.70 10.95 3.26
CA THR A 103 -21.97 12.23 3.12
C THR A 103 -20.73 12.17 4.00
N PRO A 104 -19.51 12.24 3.45
CA PRO A 104 -18.27 12.12 4.22
C PRO A 104 -18.19 13.15 5.36
N ILE A 105 -17.77 12.71 6.56
CA ILE A 105 -17.52 13.60 7.69
C ILE A 105 -16.36 14.53 7.34
N GLY A 106 -16.58 15.84 7.46
CA GLY A 106 -15.65 16.86 6.96
C GLY A 106 -15.44 16.78 5.44
N LYS A 107 -16.53 16.92 4.67
CA LYS A 107 -16.58 16.70 3.21
C LYS A 107 -15.57 17.47 2.35
N ASP A 108 -14.94 18.52 2.89
CA ASP A 108 -13.94 19.36 2.23
C ASP A 108 -12.95 19.95 3.24
N THR A 109 -11.90 20.62 2.75
CA THR A 109 -10.89 21.26 3.59
C THR A 109 -11.41 22.39 4.49
N THR A 110 -12.60 22.95 4.21
CA THR A 110 -13.21 24.04 4.99
C THR A 110 -14.00 23.51 6.19
N THR A 111 -14.51 22.27 6.08
CA THR A 111 -15.24 21.55 7.12
C THR A 111 -14.43 20.39 7.72
N ALA A 112 -13.12 20.35 7.46
CA ALA A 112 -12.24 19.24 7.82
C ALA A 112 -12.34 18.89 9.32
N TYR A 113 -12.46 17.59 9.61
CA TYR A 113 -12.67 17.07 10.95
C TYR A 113 -11.42 17.22 11.81
N ALA A 114 -11.61 17.75 13.02
CA ALA A 114 -10.56 18.14 13.97
C ALA A 114 -10.72 17.49 15.35
N GLY A 115 -11.74 16.64 15.53
CA GLY A 115 -11.95 15.86 16.75
C GLY A 115 -11.15 14.55 16.76
N THR A 116 -11.27 13.81 17.86
CA THR A 116 -10.82 12.41 17.95
C THR A 116 -11.99 11.45 17.71
N PHE A 117 -11.91 10.62 16.67
CA PHE A 117 -12.81 9.52 16.41
C PHE A 117 -12.14 8.20 16.81
N ASP A 118 -12.58 7.62 17.91
CA ASP A 118 -12.10 6.32 18.40
C ASP A 118 -13.11 5.22 18.04
N GLY A 119 -12.72 4.34 17.11
CA GLY A 119 -13.51 3.17 16.77
C GLY A 119 -13.60 2.14 17.91
N ALA A 120 -12.75 2.23 18.94
CA ALA A 120 -12.70 1.30 20.08
C ALA A 120 -12.61 -0.19 19.69
N GLY A 121 -12.17 -0.50 18.46
CA GLY A 121 -12.14 -1.86 17.90
C GLY A 121 -13.41 -2.29 17.17
N HIS A 122 -14.44 -1.46 17.10
CA HIS A 122 -15.68 -1.71 16.37
C HIS A 122 -15.55 -1.51 14.86
N THR A 123 -16.54 -2.06 14.14
CA THR A 123 -16.61 -2.04 12.67
C THR A 123 -17.80 -1.21 12.19
N ILE A 124 -17.57 -0.37 11.18
CA ILE A 124 -18.63 0.31 10.43
C ILE A 124 -18.88 -0.45 9.13
N TYR A 125 -20.07 -1.01 8.99
CA TYR A 125 -20.49 -1.83 7.85
C TYR A 125 -21.33 -1.05 6.84
N GLY A 126 -20.99 -1.19 5.56
CA GLY A 126 -21.94 -0.93 4.47
C GLY A 126 -22.17 0.53 4.07
N TYR A 127 -21.37 1.51 4.53
CA TYR A 127 -21.52 2.88 4.06
C TYR A 127 -21.23 2.99 2.53
N TYR A 128 -21.93 3.88 1.83
CA TYR A 128 -21.84 3.99 0.36
C TYR A 128 -21.57 5.43 -0.10
N VAL A 129 -20.48 5.67 -0.83
CA VAL A 129 -20.17 6.97 -1.45
C VAL A 129 -20.06 6.82 -2.96
N GLU A 130 -20.80 7.62 -3.72
CA GLU A 130 -20.79 7.63 -5.20
C GLU A 130 -20.37 8.98 -5.80
N GLN A 131 -20.35 10.04 -4.98
CA GLN A 131 -20.17 11.43 -5.37
C GLN A 131 -19.32 12.20 -4.34
N GLY A 132 -18.77 13.34 -4.74
CA GLY A 132 -17.90 14.21 -3.98
C GLY A 132 -16.41 14.07 -4.33
N THR A 133 -15.70 15.20 -4.31
CA THR A 133 -14.25 15.29 -4.59
C THR A 133 -13.40 14.55 -3.56
N PHE A 134 -13.85 14.47 -2.30
CA PHE A 134 -13.19 13.74 -1.22
C PHE A 134 -14.12 12.64 -0.70
N ALA A 135 -13.92 11.43 -1.21
CA ALA A 135 -14.78 10.28 -0.98
C ALA A 135 -14.20 9.28 0.03
N GLY A 136 -14.95 9.00 1.09
CA GLY A 136 -14.59 8.06 2.14
C GLY A 136 -15.59 8.10 3.29
N LEU A 137 -15.30 7.42 4.40
CA LEU A 137 -16.04 7.67 5.63
C LEU A 137 -15.85 9.14 6.08
N PHE A 138 -14.62 9.62 5.98
CA PHE A 138 -14.23 11.02 6.16
C PHE A 138 -13.78 11.64 4.84
N GLY A 139 -14.10 12.92 4.63
CA GLY A 139 -13.62 13.68 3.47
C GLY A 139 -12.20 14.17 3.71
N ALA A 140 -12.03 15.04 4.70
CA ALA A 140 -10.74 15.64 5.07
C ALA A 140 -10.55 15.71 6.59
N LEU A 141 -9.32 15.48 7.03
CA LEU A 141 -8.86 15.78 8.40
C LEU A 141 -8.17 17.14 8.45
N SER A 142 -8.28 17.82 9.60
CA SER A 142 -7.36 18.88 10.00
C SER A 142 -6.07 18.26 10.56
N PRO A 143 -5.01 19.06 10.80
CA PRO A 143 -3.82 18.60 11.52
C PRO A 143 -4.09 18.06 12.93
N ASP A 144 -5.15 18.53 13.60
CA ASP A 144 -5.58 18.08 14.93
C ASP A 144 -6.49 16.85 14.90
N GLY A 145 -7.03 16.50 13.72
CA GLY A 145 -7.96 15.41 13.54
C GLY A 145 -7.31 14.04 13.75
N VAL A 146 -7.98 13.18 14.51
CA VAL A 146 -7.52 11.81 14.80
C VAL A 146 -8.62 10.81 14.47
N ILE A 147 -8.29 9.77 13.71
CA ILE A 147 -9.10 8.55 13.55
C ILE A 147 -8.26 7.40 14.06
N LYS A 148 -8.79 6.60 15.00
CA LYS A 148 -8.07 5.44 15.54
C LYS A 148 -8.95 4.23 15.83
N ASN A 149 -8.33 3.04 15.89
CA ASN A 149 -8.96 1.79 16.32
C ASN A 149 -10.23 1.41 15.55
N LEU A 150 -10.29 1.72 14.26
CA LEU A 150 -11.53 1.65 13.46
C LEU A 150 -11.42 0.65 12.32
N ARG A 151 -12.44 -0.20 12.16
CA ARG A 151 -12.60 -1.03 10.96
C ARG A 151 -13.75 -0.52 10.09
N VAL A 152 -13.60 -0.61 8.77
CA VAL A 152 -14.71 -0.48 7.81
C VAL A 152 -14.79 -1.71 6.93
N ALA A 153 -16.00 -2.22 6.69
CA ALA A 153 -16.21 -3.44 5.91
C ALA A 153 -17.50 -3.36 5.07
N ASN A 154 -17.54 -4.06 3.93
CA ASN A 154 -18.66 -4.04 2.97
C ASN A 154 -19.09 -2.63 2.50
N ASN A 155 -18.22 -1.64 2.77
CA ASN A 155 -18.32 -0.29 2.25
C ASN A 155 -18.02 -0.28 0.75
N LYS A 156 -18.63 0.69 0.08
CA LYS A 156 -18.45 0.93 -1.35
C LYS A 156 -18.11 2.40 -1.54
N VAL A 157 -16.91 2.70 -2.03
CA VAL A 157 -16.53 4.03 -2.49
C VAL A 157 -16.38 3.94 -4.00
N THR A 158 -17.32 4.49 -4.76
CA THR A 158 -17.39 4.38 -6.22
C THR A 158 -17.60 5.74 -6.86
N VAL A 159 -16.55 6.55 -6.90
CA VAL A 159 -16.62 7.93 -7.41
C VAL A 159 -16.27 8.01 -8.90
N THR A 160 -17.06 8.80 -9.62
CA THR A 160 -16.88 9.10 -11.05
C THR A 160 -16.57 10.58 -11.34
N GLU A 161 -16.55 11.42 -10.31
CA GLU A 161 -16.23 12.84 -10.43
C GLU A 161 -14.77 13.08 -10.87
N ALA A 162 -14.57 14.17 -11.61
CA ALA A 162 -13.24 14.57 -12.04
C ALA A 162 -12.41 15.10 -10.87
N SER A 163 -11.12 14.77 -10.86
CA SER A 163 -10.19 15.07 -9.76
C SER A 163 -10.58 14.46 -8.40
N ALA A 164 -11.47 13.46 -8.39
CA ALA A 164 -11.85 12.77 -7.16
C ALA A 164 -10.66 12.05 -6.50
N THR A 165 -10.60 12.20 -5.19
CA THR A 165 -9.67 11.55 -4.28
C THR A 165 -10.47 10.67 -3.33
N ALA A 166 -10.13 9.38 -3.24
CA ALA A 166 -10.87 8.42 -2.44
C ALA A 166 -9.97 7.67 -1.45
N GLY A 167 -10.48 7.46 -0.24
CA GLY A 167 -9.92 6.61 0.80
C GLY A 167 -11.02 5.79 1.47
N GLY A 168 -10.77 4.54 1.87
CA GLY A 168 -11.74 3.75 2.63
C GLY A 168 -12.02 4.37 4.01
N ILE A 169 -11.01 4.96 4.66
CA ILE A 169 -11.19 5.69 5.92
C ILE A 169 -11.33 7.19 5.64
N VAL A 170 -10.37 7.81 4.97
CA VAL A 170 -10.32 9.27 4.75
C VAL A 170 -9.81 9.64 3.36
N ALA A 171 -10.49 10.51 2.62
CA ALA A 171 -9.97 10.93 1.32
C ALA A 171 -8.71 11.81 1.43
N PHE A 172 -8.66 12.78 2.35
CA PHE A 172 -7.50 13.66 2.54
C PHE A 172 -7.06 13.75 4.01
N ASN A 173 -5.93 13.10 4.35
CA ASN A 173 -5.38 13.12 5.70
C ASN A 173 -4.33 14.21 5.88
N ARG A 174 -4.53 15.09 6.87
CA ARG A 174 -3.51 16.00 7.41
C ARG A 174 -3.18 15.76 8.89
N GLY A 175 -3.96 14.91 9.57
CA GLY A 175 -3.83 14.57 10.97
C GLY A 175 -3.30 13.15 11.17
N LEU A 176 -3.91 12.40 12.08
CA LEU A 176 -3.51 11.02 12.40
C LEU A 176 -4.60 10.01 12.01
N VAL A 177 -4.22 8.98 11.27
CA VAL A 177 -4.97 7.74 11.08
C VAL A 177 -4.14 6.60 11.65
N ASP A 178 -4.58 5.97 12.73
CA ASP A 178 -3.81 4.96 13.45
C ASP A 178 -4.63 3.69 13.74
N ASN A 179 -4.05 2.49 13.57
CA ASN A 179 -4.74 1.23 13.85
C ASN A 179 -6.12 1.14 13.17
N CYS A 180 -6.17 1.47 11.87
CA CYS A 180 -7.39 1.49 11.07
C CYS A 180 -7.34 0.46 9.94
N GLU A 181 -8.49 -0.14 9.62
CA GLU A 181 -8.61 -1.23 8.64
C GLU A 181 -9.71 -0.95 7.61
N ASN A 182 -9.39 -1.06 6.32
CA ASN A 182 -10.40 -1.10 5.25
C ASN A 182 -10.51 -2.50 4.64
N SER A 183 -11.72 -3.04 4.67
CA SER A 183 -12.07 -4.35 4.08
C SER A 183 -13.15 -4.26 2.99
N GLY A 184 -13.59 -3.06 2.60
CA GLY A 184 -14.49 -2.83 1.47
C GLY A 184 -13.82 -2.16 0.26
N THR A 185 -14.58 -1.95 -0.80
CA THR A 185 -14.03 -1.57 -2.12
C THR A 185 -13.88 -0.05 -2.28
N VAL A 186 -12.73 0.37 -2.80
CA VAL A 186 -12.47 1.73 -3.27
C VAL A 186 -12.21 1.68 -4.79
N ASP A 187 -13.14 2.16 -5.60
CA ASP A 187 -13.05 2.19 -7.07
C ASP A 187 -13.31 3.62 -7.59
N VAL A 188 -12.27 4.28 -8.09
CA VAL A 188 -12.37 5.62 -8.68
C VAL A 188 -12.28 5.47 -10.19
N THR A 189 -13.32 5.85 -10.93
CA THR A 189 -13.41 5.57 -12.37
C THR A 189 -13.68 6.82 -13.23
N THR A 190 -13.35 6.71 -14.51
CA THR A 190 -13.58 7.70 -15.59
C THR A 190 -12.68 8.95 -15.57
N LYS A 191 -12.56 9.71 -14.47
CA LYS A 191 -11.73 10.95 -14.40
C LYS A 191 -10.96 11.09 -13.06
N ALA A 192 -10.55 9.94 -12.52
CA ALA A 192 -9.92 9.76 -11.22
C ALA A 192 -8.58 10.50 -11.03
N TYR A 193 -8.34 11.06 -9.84
CA TYR A 193 -6.99 11.49 -9.41
C TYR A 193 -6.31 10.42 -8.55
N ALA A 194 -6.96 9.98 -7.48
CA ALA A 194 -6.32 9.20 -6.42
C ALA A 194 -7.26 8.19 -5.76
N ALA A 195 -6.83 6.93 -5.65
CA ALA A 195 -7.52 5.87 -4.91
C ALA A 195 -6.58 5.21 -3.89
N GLY A 196 -6.94 5.25 -2.61
CA GLY A 196 -6.22 4.57 -1.54
C GLY A 196 -7.15 3.67 -0.71
N GLY A 197 -6.65 2.55 -0.18
CA GLY A 197 -7.47 1.67 0.66
C GLY A 197 -7.77 2.29 2.02
N VAL A 198 -6.79 2.93 2.66
CA VAL A 198 -6.97 3.65 3.93
C VAL A 198 -7.20 5.15 3.67
N ALA A 199 -6.25 5.80 2.99
CA ALA A 199 -6.32 7.24 2.72
C ALA A 199 -6.10 7.60 1.24
N GLY A 200 -6.79 8.59 0.71
CA GLY A 200 -6.54 9.05 -0.66
C GLY A 200 -5.18 9.76 -0.76
N ILE A 201 -5.11 10.98 -0.26
CA ILE A 201 -3.86 11.76 -0.12
C ILE A 201 -3.48 11.82 1.35
N ASN A 202 -2.20 11.67 1.66
CA ASN A 202 -1.65 11.80 3.00
C ASN A 202 -0.58 12.89 3.09
N GLU A 203 -0.87 13.97 3.79
CA GLU A 203 0.08 14.98 4.30
C GLU A 203 0.39 14.77 5.79
N GLY A 204 -0.45 14.02 6.51
CA GLY A 204 -0.29 13.69 7.92
C GLY A 204 0.42 12.36 8.17
N VAL A 205 -0.09 11.61 9.15
CA VAL A 205 0.42 10.28 9.54
C VAL A 205 -0.65 9.22 9.29
N VAL A 206 -0.25 8.13 8.62
CA VAL A 206 -0.99 6.86 8.61
C VAL A 206 -0.11 5.80 9.26
N SER A 207 -0.57 5.17 10.33
CA SER A 207 0.22 4.17 11.08
C SER A 207 -0.58 2.94 11.48
N ASN A 208 0.11 1.80 11.65
CA ASN A 208 -0.47 0.54 12.14
C ASN A 208 -1.72 0.07 11.38
N SER A 209 -1.89 0.49 10.11
CA SER A 209 -3.16 0.41 9.39
C SER A 209 -3.12 -0.61 8.25
N SER A 210 -4.25 -1.26 8.01
CA SER A 210 -4.39 -2.39 7.07
C SER A 210 -5.41 -2.12 5.96
N ASN A 211 -5.19 -2.77 4.81
CA ASN A 211 -6.17 -2.82 3.74
C ASN A 211 -6.31 -4.25 3.20
N TYR A 212 -7.51 -4.80 3.29
CA TYR A 212 -7.94 -6.05 2.65
C TYR A 212 -8.85 -5.78 1.44
N GLY A 213 -9.44 -4.58 1.37
CA GLY A 213 -10.33 -4.16 0.30
C GLY A 213 -9.61 -3.98 -1.04
N SER A 214 -10.30 -4.28 -2.15
CA SER A 214 -9.76 -3.98 -3.48
C SER A 214 -9.70 -2.46 -3.72
N VAL A 215 -8.54 -1.97 -4.17
CA VAL A 215 -8.33 -0.56 -4.51
C VAL A 215 -8.15 -0.43 -6.01
N THR A 216 -8.95 0.43 -6.64
CA THR A 216 -8.93 0.61 -8.09
C THR A 216 -8.96 2.08 -8.49
N SER A 217 -8.06 2.47 -9.38
CA SER A 217 -7.98 3.81 -9.99
C SER A 217 -7.97 3.67 -11.51
N LYS A 218 -9.05 4.10 -12.17
CA LYS A 218 -9.22 4.03 -13.62
C LYS A 218 -9.52 5.42 -14.19
N THR A 219 -8.71 5.86 -15.15
CA THR A 219 -8.99 7.11 -15.89
C THR A 219 -9.18 6.84 -17.38
N THR A 220 -10.08 7.60 -17.99
CA THR A 220 -10.24 7.69 -19.44
C THR A 220 -9.84 9.10 -19.86
N MET A 221 -8.66 9.25 -20.45
CA MET A 221 -8.15 10.57 -20.82
C MET A 221 -8.90 11.07 -22.06
N THR A 222 -9.59 12.21 -21.94
CA THR A 222 -10.35 12.87 -23.03
C THR A 222 -9.73 14.21 -23.41
N SER A 223 -9.78 14.59 -24.69
CA SER A 223 -9.10 15.77 -25.24
C SER A 223 -9.62 17.13 -24.75
N GLU A 224 -10.75 17.14 -24.03
CA GLU A 224 -11.39 18.34 -23.51
C GLU A 224 -11.00 18.58 -22.05
N GLY A 225 -10.11 19.57 -21.84
CA GLY A 225 -9.97 20.32 -20.58
C GLY A 225 -9.36 19.61 -19.37
N GLY A 226 -8.08 19.91 -19.09
CA GLY A 226 -7.70 20.30 -17.72
C GLY A 226 -7.32 19.23 -16.68
N PHE A 227 -6.90 18.02 -17.07
CA PHE A 227 -6.45 17.00 -16.10
C PHE A 227 -4.96 16.62 -16.29
N GLU A 228 -4.09 17.34 -15.58
CA GLU A 228 -2.61 17.18 -15.58
C GLU A 228 -2.10 15.96 -14.78
N ASN A 229 -2.99 15.02 -14.44
CA ASN A 229 -2.66 13.91 -13.53
C ASN A 229 -3.07 12.57 -14.11
N GLY A 230 -2.13 11.61 -14.07
CA GLY A 230 -2.39 10.20 -14.41
C GLY A 230 -3.01 9.45 -13.24
N THR A 231 -3.33 8.17 -13.44
CA THR A 231 -3.91 7.35 -12.36
C THR A 231 -2.91 7.17 -11.23
N ARG A 232 -3.36 7.42 -10.00
CA ARG A 232 -2.65 7.07 -8.78
C ARG A 232 -3.51 6.06 -8.00
N ALA A 233 -2.91 4.90 -7.68
CA ALA A 233 -3.52 3.86 -6.85
C ALA A 233 -2.53 3.36 -5.80
N GLY A 234 -2.96 3.20 -4.55
CA GLY A 234 -2.17 2.46 -3.57
C GLY A 234 -3.01 1.75 -2.52
N GLY A 235 -2.52 0.61 -2.02
CA GLY A 235 -3.28 -0.21 -1.08
C GLY A 235 -3.52 0.47 0.27
N ILE A 236 -2.58 1.30 0.74
CA ILE A 236 -2.78 2.12 1.96
C ILE A 236 -3.09 3.56 1.60
N VAL A 237 -2.20 4.23 0.88
CA VAL A 237 -2.38 5.61 0.42
C VAL A 237 -2.27 5.71 -1.11
N SER A 238 -3.04 6.58 -1.76
CA SER A 238 -2.76 6.84 -3.19
C SER A 238 -1.47 7.65 -3.35
N PHE A 239 -1.33 8.71 -2.54
CA PHE A 239 -0.21 9.63 -2.62
C PHE A 239 0.23 10.12 -1.23
N ASN A 240 1.48 9.82 -0.85
CA ASN A 240 2.07 10.33 0.39
C ASN A 240 2.82 11.63 0.12
N GLN A 241 2.13 12.76 0.29
CA GLN A 241 2.61 14.11 0.00
C GLN A 241 3.29 14.68 1.26
N TYR A 242 4.60 14.46 1.38
CA TYR A 242 5.42 14.85 2.55
C TYR A 242 5.07 14.19 3.90
N GLY A 243 3.97 13.45 3.99
CA GLY A 243 3.53 12.73 5.19
C GLY A 243 4.34 11.48 5.54
N LYS A 244 3.86 10.73 6.54
CA LYS A 244 4.48 9.46 6.99
C LYS A 244 3.48 8.31 6.88
N VAL A 245 3.92 7.17 6.33
CA VAL A 245 3.15 5.92 6.31
C VAL A 245 4.02 4.79 6.85
N PHE A 246 3.62 4.16 7.96
CA PHE A 246 4.47 3.16 8.61
C PHE A 246 3.74 2.10 9.42
N ASP A 247 4.36 0.93 9.56
CA ASP A 247 3.76 -0.27 10.17
C ASP A 247 2.41 -0.64 9.51
N CYS A 248 2.24 -0.31 8.22
CA CYS A 248 1.02 -0.56 7.47
C CYS A 248 1.13 -1.78 6.56
N VAL A 249 0.00 -2.47 6.34
CA VAL A 249 -0.07 -3.74 5.62
C VAL A 249 -1.16 -3.76 4.54
N ASN A 250 -0.79 -4.02 3.29
CA ASN A 250 -1.76 -4.23 2.21
C ASN A 250 -1.86 -5.70 1.79
N HIS A 251 -3.06 -6.25 2.00
CA HIS A 251 -3.53 -7.54 1.52
C HIS A 251 -4.45 -7.43 0.28
N GLY A 252 -5.09 -6.27 0.08
CA GLY A 252 -6.02 -6.04 -1.03
C GLY A 252 -5.33 -5.90 -2.38
N ASP A 253 -5.97 -6.36 -3.45
CA ASP A 253 -5.49 -6.14 -4.81
C ASP A 253 -5.56 -4.66 -5.19
N VAL A 254 -4.48 -4.14 -5.78
CA VAL A 254 -4.36 -2.74 -6.25
C VAL A 254 -4.35 -2.72 -7.78
N VAL A 255 -5.35 -2.07 -8.37
CA VAL A 255 -5.52 -1.98 -9.83
C VAL A 255 -5.45 -0.53 -10.29
N ALA A 256 -4.41 -0.17 -11.03
CA ALA A 256 -4.39 1.07 -11.81
C ALA A 256 -4.64 0.75 -13.29
N ALA A 257 -5.52 1.52 -13.94
CA ALA A 257 -5.71 1.38 -15.38
C ALA A 257 -5.97 2.69 -16.12
N THR A 258 -5.42 2.80 -17.32
CA THR A 258 -5.64 3.93 -18.22
C THR A 258 -6.29 3.46 -19.51
N VAL A 259 -7.32 4.19 -19.95
CA VAL A 259 -7.83 4.13 -21.32
C VAL A 259 -7.49 5.44 -22.01
N LEU A 260 -6.78 5.36 -23.12
CA LEU A 260 -6.19 6.53 -23.78
C LEU A 260 -6.84 6.80 -25.13
N VAL A 261 -7.45 7.98 -25.23
CA VAL A 261 -7.83 8.66 -26.47
C VAL A 261 -6.62 9.49 -26.96
N PRO A 262 -6.45 9.82 -28.25
CA PRO A 262 -5.21 10.45 -28.74
C PRO A 262 -4.94 11.85 -28.17
N ILE A 263 -4.10 11.93 -27.14
CA ILE A 263 -3.68 13.18 -26.49
C ILE A 263 -2.21 13.08 -26.07
N ASP A 264 -1.38 14.08 -26.37
CA ASP A 264 -0.04 14.22 -25.78
C ASP A 264 -0.19 14.71 -24.32
N ILE A 265 0.08 13.83 -23.35
CA ILE A 265 -0.03 14.13 -21.90
C ILE A 265 1.22 13.67 -21.15
N ASP A 266 1.81 14.56 -20.36
CA ASP A 266 2.97 14.27 -19.51
C ASP A 266 2.51 13.81 -18.10
N ASN A 267 1.63 12.80 -18.07
CA ASN A 267 0.91 12.36 -16.88
C ASN A 267 1.47 11.02 -16.33
N ASP A 268 2.15 11.06 -15.18
CA ASP A 268 2.63 9.85 -14.49
C ASP A 268 1.47 8.94 -14.05
N CYS A 269 1.50 7.68 -14.48
CA CYS A 269 0.50 6.67 -14.08
C CYS A 269 1.16 5.62 -13.18
N ILE A 270 0.71 5.55 -11.92
CA ILE A 270 1.46 4.93 -10.83
C ILE A 270 0.59 4.01 -9.95
N ALA A 271 1.16 2.88 -9.56
CA ALA A 271 0.53 1.92 -8.67
C ALA A 271 1.53 1.31 -7.68
N GLY A 272 1.14 1.15 -6.43
CA GLY A 272 1.89 0.31 -5.51
C GLY A 272 1.10 -0.24 -4.33
N GLY A 273 1.63 -1.26 -3.66
CA GLY A 273 0.92 -1.93 -2.57
C GLY A 273 0.68 -1.04 -1.36
N ILE A 274 1.60 -0.13 -1.05
CA ILE A 274 1.44 0.83 0.03
C ILE A 274 1.07 2.20 -0.53
N ALA A 275 1.81 2.68 -1.53
CA ALA A 275 1.62 4.00 -2.12
C ALA A 275 1.61 3.96 -3.65
N GLY A 276 0.73 4.74 -4.30
CA GLY A 276 0.90 5.05 -5.72
C GLY A 276 2.16 5.89 -5.94
N GLY A 277 2.27 6.99 -5.20
CA GLY A 277 3.47 7.84 -5.17
C GLY A 277 3.85 8.31 -3.77
N ASN A 278 5.13 8.64 -3.57
CA ASN A 278 5.68 9.08 -2.29
C ASN A 278 6.64 10.28 -2.44
N GLU A 279 6.38 11.35 -1.70
CA GLU A 279 7.26 12.50 -1.46
C GLU A 279 7.72 12.60 0.01
N GLY A 280 7.09 11.82 0.90
CA GLY A 280 7.44 11.74 2.32
C GLY A 280 8.21 10.46 2.69
N SER A 281 7.85 9.85 3.81
CA SER A 281 8.51 8.63 4.31
C SER A 281 7.56 7.42 4.35
N LEU A 282 7.95 6.34 3.68
CA LEU A 282 7.38 5.00 3.85
C LEU A 282 8.37 4.13 4.62
N TYR A 283 8.03 3.64 5.81
CA TYR A 283 8.93 2.74 6.56
C TYR A 283 8.22 1.60 7.29
N ARG A 284 8.84 0.41 7.35
CA ARG A 284 8.25 -0.79 7.99
C ARG A 284 6.90 -1.22 7.42
N ASN A 285 6.71 -1.09 6.10
CA ASN A 285 5.45 -1.47 5.45
C ASN A 285 5.56 -2.82 4.72
N PHE A 286 4.44 -3.53 4.62
CA PHE A 286 4.37 -4.88 4.04
C PHE A 286 3.23 -4.98 3.00
N ASN A 287 3.51 -5.61 1.86
CA ASN A 287 2.50 -5.88 0.83
C ASN A 287 2.52 -7.35 0.40
N ASP A 288 1.40 -8.04 0.51
CA ASP A 288 1.14 -9.35 -0.12
C ASP A 288 -0.03 -9.32 -1.14
N GLY A 289 -0.81 -8.23 -1.20
CA GLY A 289 -1.82 -7.99 -2.24
C GLY A 289 -1.22 -7.83 -3.66
N SER A 290 -1.94 -8.22 -4.71
CA SER A 290 -1.41 -8.18 -6.08
C SER A 290 -1.52 -6.78 -6.68
N ILE A 291 -0.45 -6.32 -7.35
CA ILE A 291 -0.38 -4.99 -7.96
C ILE A 291 -0.49 -5.11 -9.47
N ILE A 292 -1.60 -4.64 -10.03
CA ILE A 292 -1.92 -4.82 -11.45
C ILE A 292 -2.07 -3.48 -12.16
N PHE A 293 -1.11 -3.14 -13.02
CA PHE A 293 -1.19 -2.00 -13.91
C PHE A 293 -1.65 -2.43 -15.31
N ARG A 294 -2.67 -1.78 -15.86
CA ARG A 294 -3.19 -2.06 -17.22
C ARG A 294 -3.36 -0.79 -18.04
N ASN A 295 -2.64 -0.64 -19.14
CA ASN A 295 -2.92 0.42 -20.13
C ASN A 295 -3.54 -0.17 -21.40
N SER A 296 -4.69 0.35 -21.82
CA SER A 296 -5.30 0.09 -23.12
C SER A 296 -5.29 1.36 -23.97
N TYR A 297 -4.69 1.27 -25.16
CA TYR A 297 -4.49 2.40 -26.06
C TYR A 297 -5.19 2.10 -27.41
N ASN A 298 -6.03 3.00 -27.91
CA ASN A 298 -6.89 2.76 -29.09
C ASN A 298 -6.40 3.38 -30.42
N ASN A 299 -5.23 4.04 -30.49
CA ASN A 299 -4.65 4.55 -31.75
C ASN A 299 -3.10 4.70 -31.70
N SER A 300 -2.42 4.85 -32.83
CA SER A 300 -0.95 4.84 -32.94
C SER A 300 -0.27 6.22 -32.77
N GLY A 301 -0.76 7.06 -31.82
CA GLY A 301 -0.67 8.52 -31.96
C GLY A 301 0.23 9.33 -31.01
N THR A 302 0.27 9.06 -29.69
CA THR A 302 0.73 10.09 -28.72
C THR A 302 1.67 9.63 -27.60
N ASN A 303 2.24 10.63 -26.94
CA ASN A 303 3.17 10.51 -25.83
C ASN A 303 2.48 9.99 -24.56
N MET A 304 2.77 8.74 -24.19
CA MET A 304 2.70 8.26 -22.81
C MET A 304 4.10 8.31 -22.21
N LYS A 305 4.31 9.14 -21.19
CA LYS A 305 5.54 9.13 -20.38
C LYS A 305 5.25 8.51 -19.01
N PHE A 306 6.06 7.51 -18.67
CA PHE A 306 6.18 6.86 -17.35
C PHE A 306 4.92 6.18 -16.80
N THR A 307 4.92 4.85 -16.93
CA THR A 307 4.17 3.98 -16.04
C THR A 307 5.12 3.43 -14.97
N SER A 308 4.73 3.50 -13.71
CA SER A 308 5.58 3.08 -12.58
C SER A 308 4.81 2.20 -11.60
N THR A 309 5.16 0.92 -11.55
CA THR A 309 4.49 -0.08 -10.70
C THR A 309 5.48 -0.67 -9.70
N GLY A 310 5.17 -0.62 -8.41
CA GLY A 310 6.03 -1.19 -7.36
C GLY A 310 5.25 -2.04 -6.37
N GLY A 311 5.87 -3.05 -5.76
CA GLY A 311 5.22 -3.80 -4.68
C GLY A 311 4.92 -2.96 -3.44
N ILE A 312 5.79 -2.01 -3.10
CA ILE A 312 5.56 -1.01 -2.04
C ILE A 312 5.09 0.32 -2.63
N VAL A 313 5.81 0.88 -3.61
CA VAL A 313 5.46 2.18 -4.18
C VAL A 313 5.70 2.30 -5.70
N GLY A 314 4.73 2.86 -6.42
CA GLY A 314 4.85 3.11 -7.86
C GLY A 314 6.00 4.06 -8.19
N ARG A 315 5.93 5.30 -7.68
CA ARG A 315 6.97 6.32 -7.84
C ARG A 315 7.45 6.87 -6.50
N ASN A 316 8.75 6.82 -6.25
CA ASN A 316 9.37 7.39 -5.05
C ASN A 316 10.16 8.66 -5.37
N LEU A 317 9.90 9.73 -4.62
CA LEU A 317 10.65 10.99 -4.54
C LEU A 317 11.18 11.26 -3.12
N GLY A 318 10.76 10.45 -2.13
CA GLY A 318 11.18 10.54 -0.73
C GLY A 318 11.90 9.28 -0.25
N PHE A 319 11.55 8.78 0.93
CA PHE A 319 12.22 7.64 1.56
C PHE A 319 11.36 6.37 1.53
N VAL A 320 11.98 5.23 1.19
CA VAL A 320 11.38 3.89 1.33
C VAL A 320 12.34 3.01 2.11
N GLU A 321 11.99 2.67 3.35
CA GLU A 321 12.90 1.98 4.27
C GLU A 321 12.27 0.74 4.91
N ARG A 322 13.05 -0.31 5.21
CA ARG A 322 12.62 -1.46 6.04
C ARG A 322 11.29 -2.09 5.59
N SER A 323 11.03 -2.11 4.29
CA SER A 323 9.72 -2.47 3.73
C SER A 323 9.85 -3.66 2.79
N SER A 324 8.81 -4.48 2.66
CA SER A 324 8.90 -5.74 1.91
C SER A 324 7.67 -6.11 1.10
N ASN A 325 7.91 -6.64 -0.10
CA ASN A 325 6.85 -7.07 -1.02
C ASN A 325 6.88 -8.57 -1.27
N TRP A 326 5.73 -9.20 -1.08
CA TRP A 326 5.44 -10.60 -1.39
C TRP A 326 4.35 -10.72 -2.47
N GLY A 327 3.54 -9.67 -2.67
CA GLY A 327 2.50 -9.62 -3.69
C GLY A 327 3.07 -9.61 -5.11
N ASN A 328 2.31 -10.12 -6.08
CA ASN A 328 2.77 -10.19 -7.47
C ASN A 328 2.54 -8.86 -8.21
N ILE A 329 3.55 -8.41 -8.95
CA ILE A 329 3.48 -7.22 -9.80
C ILE A 329 3.19 -7.66 -11.24
N ILE A 330 2.12 -7.11 -11.84
CA ILE A 330 1.71 -7.38 -13.21
C ILE A 330 1.49 -6.05 -13.94
N ALA A 331 2.46 -5.61 -14.74
CA ALA A 331 2.36 -4.43 -15.60
C ALA A 331 2.11 -4.83 -17.05
N LYS A 332 0.92 -4.52 -17.59
CA LYS A 332 0.50 -4.80 -18.98
C LYS A 332 0.28 -3.50 -19.74
N ILE A 333 1.05 -3.29 -20.81
CA ILE A 333 1.11 -2.00 -21.50
C ILE A 333 1.03 -2.21 -23.01
N ALA A 334 0.06 -1.56 -23.65
CA ALA A 334 -0.36 -1.82 -25.02
C ALA A 334 0.13 -0.81 -26.08
N SER A 335 1.01 0.14 -25.75
CA SER A 335 1.31 1.31 -26.62
C SER A 335 2.79 1.52 -26.96
N THR A 336 3.15 1.38 -28.24
CA THR A 336 4.40 1.92 -28.81
C THR A 336 4.22 3.37 -29.21
N SER A 337 5.06 4.29 -28.71
CA SER A 337 5.20 5.62 -29.33
C SER A 337 5.75 5.48 -30.74
N THR A 338 5.16 6.21 -31.68
CA THR A 338 5.57 6.36 -33.08
C THR A 338 6.32 7.68 -33.32
N LYS A 339 6.37 8.57 -32.32
CA LYS A 339 6.93 9.93 -32.43
C LYS A 339 8.43 9.93 -32.17
N ALA A 340 9.22 10.16 -33.22
CA ALA A 340 10.67 10.21 -33.15
C ALA A 340 11.18 11.15 -32.04
N GLY A 341 12.21 10.73 -31.31
CA GLY A 341 12.77 11.47 -30.17
C GLY A 341 12.01 11.32 -28.85
N THR A 342 10.84 10.67 -28.82
CA THR A 342 10.10 10.38 -27.58
C THR A 342 10.26 8.93 -27.17
N SER A 343 10.44 8.68 -25.88
CA SER A 343 10.63 7.33 -25.34
C SER A 343 9.60 7.02 -24.27
N SER A 344 8.64 6.14 -24.61
CA SER A 344 7.68 5.60 -23.65
C SER A 344 8.32 4.45 -22.88
N TYR A 345 8.76 4.75 -21.66
CA TYR A 345 9.33 3.76 -20.74
C TYR A 345 8.29 3.26 -19.75
N SER A 346 8.37 1.96 -19.48
CA SER A 346 7.57 1.27 -18.47
C SER A 346 8.49 0.75 -17.38
N THR A 347 8.19 1.03 -16.13
CA THR A 347 9.02 0.62 -14.99
C THR A 347 8.20 -0.24 -14.03
N ALA A 348 8.69 -1.44 -13.74
CA ALA A 348 8.16 -2.28 -12.69
C ALA A 348 9.31 -2.75 -11.80
N GLY A 349 9.16 -2.56 -10.49
CA GLY A 349 10.09 -3.06 -9.49
C GLY A 349 9.35 -3.92 -8.46
N GLY A 350 10.03 -4.92 -7.93
CA GLY A 350 9.47 -5.72 -6.82
C GLY A 350 9.14 -4.87 -5.60
N VAL A 351 9.85 -3.76 -5.35
CA VAL A 351 9.56 -2.82 -4.25
C VAL A 351 9.14 -1.45 -4.80
N VAL A 352 9.92 -0.86 -5.71
CA VAL A 352 9.67 0.49 -6.25
C VAL A 352 9.67 0.48 -7.77
N GLY A 353 8.65 1.04 -8.41
CA GLY A 353 8.61 1.18 -9.87
C GLY A 353 9.74 2.09 -10.38
N ALA A 354 9.71 3.37 -10.02
CA ALA A 354 10.77 4.32 -10.34
C ALA A 354 11.14 5.17 -9.11
N SER A 355 12.44 5.38 -8.86
CA SER A 355 12.93 6.19 -7.74
C SER A 355 13.79 7.38 -8.17
N ARG A 356 13.43 8.56 -7.66
CA ARG A 356 14.25 9.78 -7.49
C ARG A 356 14.37 10.14 -5.99
N GLY A 357 14.21 9.15 -5.11
CA GLY A 357 14.51 9.26 -3.68
C GLY A 357 15.28 8.03 -3.18
N THR A 358 15.63 8.05 -1.90
CA THR A 358 16.44 7.00 -1.28
C THR A 358 15.62 5.77 -0.90
N VAL A 359 16.19 4.58 -1.17
CA VAL A 359 15.60 3.27 -0.86
C VAL A 359 16.62 2.45 -0.06
N SER A 360 16.25 1.98 1.13
CA SER A 360 17.16 1.28 2.04
C SER A 360 16.48 0.10 2.71
N ASP A 361 17.23 -0.97 2.99
CA ASP A 361 16.73 -2.11 3.76
C ASP A 361 15.40 -2.68 3.25
N VAL A 362 15.26 -2.93 1.94
CA VAL A 362 14.03 -3.48 1.37
C VAL A 362 14.24 -4.88 0.78
N PHE A 363 13.18 -5.67 0.71
CA PHE A 363 13.24 -6.95 0.01
C PHE A 363 11.98 -7.30 -0.77
N ASN A 364 12.16 -8.14 -1.79
CA ASN A 364 11.08 -8.64 -2.64
C ASN A 364 11.13 -10.16 -2.80
N THR A 365 10.00 -10.82 -2.61
CA THR A 365 9.76 -12.23 -2.94
C THR A 365 8.69 -12.40 -4.02
N GLY A 366 7.82 -11.39 -4.22
CA GLY A 366 6.78 -11.39 -5.24
C GLY A 366 7.32 -11.34 -6.67
N SER A 367 6.65 -12.01 -7.61
CA SER A 367 7.08 -12.01 -9.02
C SER A 367 6.86 -10.65 -9.69
N VAL A 368 7.70 -10.32 -10.68
CA VAL A 368 7.60 -9.06 -11.44
C VAL A 368 7.37 -9.37 -12.92
N THR A 369 6.15 -9.12 -13.41
CA THR A 369 5.75 -9.45 -14.78
C THR A 369 5.44 -8.20 -15.59
N VAL A 370 6.26 -7.91 -16.61
CA VAL A 370 6.05 -6.79 -17.53
C VAL A 370 5.78 -7.28 -18.95
N THR A 371 4.51 -7.31 -19.35
CA THR A 371 4.10 -7.72 -20.69
C THR A 371 4.18 -6.54 -21.66
N LYS A 372 5.11 -6.62 -22.63
CA LYS A 372 5.54 -5.54 -23.54
C LYS A 372 4.58 -5.32 -24.72
N VAL A 373 4.19 -4.06 -24.93
CA VAL A 373 4.06 -3.43 -26.26
C VAL A 373 4.64 -2.00 -26.19
N ALA A 374 5.95 -1.85 -25.96
CA ALA A 374 6.70 -0.57 -26.01
C ALA A 374 8.18 -0.84 -26.36
N THR A 375 8.92 0.16 -26.85
CA THR A 375 10.31 -0.01 -27.33
C THR A 375 11.25 -0.58 -26.26
N ALA A 376 11.19 -0.07 -25.03
CA ALA A 376 11.90 -0.61 -23.86
C ALA A 376 11.02 -0.68 -22.61
N SER A 377 11.14 -1.77 -21.84
CA SER A 377 10.44 -2.01 -20.58
C SER A 377 11.42 -2.50 -19.51
N TYR A 378 11.48 -1.78 -18.40
CA TYR A 378 12.38 -2.01 -17.27
C TYR A 378 11.67 -2.84 -16.20
N ALA A 379 12.17 -4.05 -15.95
CA ALA A 379 11.65 -4.97 -14.95
C ALA A 379 12.77 -5.34 -13.97
N GLY A 380 12.67 -4.90 -12.71
CA GLY A 380 13.69 -5.14 -11.71
C GLY A 380 13.19 -5.83 -10.45
N GLY A 381 14.07 -6.61 -9.81
CA GLY A 381 13.69 -7.35 -8.59
C GLY A 381 13.41 -6.45 -7.39
N ILE A 382 14.03 -5.27 -7.32
CA ILE A 382 13.77 -4.26 -6.29
C ILE A 382 13.28 -2.96 -6.93
N LEU A 383 14.06 -2.39 -7.85
CA LEU A 383 13.72 -1.15 -8.54
C LEU A 383 13.46 -1.40 -10.02
N GLY A 384 12.41 -0.83 -10.60
CA GLY A 384 12.34 -0.71 -12.06
C GLY A 384 13.44 0.23 -12.57
N SER A 385 13.60 1.40 -11.93
CA SER A 385 14.71 2.31 -12.20
C SER A 385 15.10 3.25 -11.04
N LEU A 386 16.35 3.73 -11.06
CA LEU A 386 16.91 4.73 -10.13
C LEU A 386 17.53 5.91 -10.91
N PHE A 387 17.25 7.13 -10.47
CA PHE A 387 17.73 8.40 -11.05
C PHE A 387 18.29 9.33 -9.96
N GLY A 388 18.82 10.49 -10.33
CA GLY A 388 19.39 11.48 -9.41
C GLY A 388 20.72 11.06 -8.81
N SER A 389 21.05 11.65 -7.66
CA SER A 389 22.17 11.30 -6.77
C SER A 389 21.81 10.19 -5.75
N GLU A 390 20.67 9.54 -5.94
CA GLU A 390 19.99 8.75 -4.94
C GLU A 390 20.56 7.34 -4.76
N LYS A 391 20.14 6.68 -3.67
CA LYS A 391 20.74 5.43 -3.21
C LYS A 391 19.74 4.28 -3.17
N LEU A 392 20.24 3.09 -3.52
CA LEU A 392 19.67 1.80 -3.11
C LEU A 392 20.70 1.07 -2.24
N THR A 393 20.34 0.74 -1.00
CA THR A 393 21.26 0.05 -0.08
C THR A 393 20.66 -1.12 0.68
N ASN A 394 21.50 -2.10 1.04
CA ASN A 394 21.20 -3.15 2.03
C ASN A 394 19.91 -3.94 1.71
N SER A 395 19.70 -4.29 0.44
CA SER A 395 18.41 -4.78 -0.05
C SER A 395 18.57 -6.10 -0.81
N TYR A 396 17.51 -6.92 -0.91
CA TYR A 396 17.62 -8.16 -1.68
C TYR A 396 16.36 -8.62 -2.42
N ASN A 397 16.54 -9.27 -3.57
CA ASN A 397 15.48 -9.94 -4.32
C ASN A 397 15.59 -11.47 -4.21
N ALA A 398 14.53 -12.10 -3.70
CA ALA A 398 14.33 -13.55 -3.68
C ALA A 398 13.07 -13.96 -4.46
N SER A 399 12.64 -13.15 -5.44
CA SER A 399 11.58 -13.54 -6.37
C SER A 399 12.06 -14.57 -7.39
N SER A 400 11.19 -15.52 -7.71
CA SER A 400 11.49 -16.63 -8.62
C SER A 400 11.24 -16.32 -10.11
N ASN A 401 10.67 -15.15 -10.42
CA ASN A 401 10.36 -14.78 -11.79
C ASN A 401 10.34 -13.26 -11.98
N ILE A 402 11.15 -12.78 -12.93
CA ILE A 402 11.12 -11.41 -13.44
C ILE A 402 11.05 -11.49 -14.96
N THR A 403 10.00 -10.92 -15.56
CA THR A 403 9.82 -10.86 -17.02
C THR A 403 9.68 -9.42 -17.50
N GLY A 404 10.28 -9.14 -18.66
CA GLY A 404 10.38 -7.80 -19.26
C GLY A 404 11.35 -7.83 -20.44
N THR A 405 11.73 -6.67 -20.97
CA THR A 405 12.73 -6.58 -22.05
C THR A 405 14.11 -6.20 -21.55
N LEU A 406 14.17 -5.33 -20.54
CA LEU A 406 15.37 -5.00 -19.79
C LEU A 406 15.16 -5.49 -18.36
N ILE A 407 15.70 -6.68 -18.08
CA ILE A 407 15.55 -7.38 -16.80
C ILE A 407 16.86 -7.30 -16.00
N GLY A 408 16.81 -6.76 -14.78
CA GLY A 408 17.91 -6.79 -13.82
C GLY A 408 17.45 -7.28 -12.45
N ALA A 409 18.15 -8.23 -11.85
CA ALA A 409 17.67 -8.93 -10.65
C ALA A 409 17.62 -8.04 -9.39
N VAL A 410 18.31 -6.91 -9.39
CA VAL A 410 18.17 -5.83 -8.38
C VAL A 410 17.49 -4.61 -9.00
N SER A 411 18.01 -4.09 -10.12
CA SER A 411 17.40 -2.98 -10.86
C SER A 411 17.56 -3.12 -12.37
N ALA A 412 16.57 -2.73 -13.15
CA ALA A 412 16.69 -2.74 -14.60
C ALA A 412 17.48 -1.53 -15.16
N TYR A 413 17.41 -0.37 -14.51
CA TYR A 413 18.16 0.82 -14.95
C TYR A 413 18.58 1.71 -13.79
N ILE A 414 19.85 2.12 -13.78
CA ILE A 414 20.36 3.18 -12.91
C ILE A 414 21.12 4.19 -13.75
N THR A 415 21.06 5.47 -13.39
CA THR A 415 21.66 6.54 -14.20
C THR A 415 21.99 7.79 -13.37
N GLU A 416 22.33 8.88 -14.05
CA GLU A 416 22.74 10.16 -13.43
C GLU A 416 23.94 9.92 -12.49
N SER A 417 23.85 10.23 -11.20
CA SER A 417 24.90 10.01 -10.19
C SER A 417 24.42 9.08 -9.07
N SER A 418 23.55 8.13 -9.39
CA SER A 418 22.94 7.22 -8.42
C SER A 418 23.90 6.14 -7.91
N HIS A 419 23.65 5.60 -6.72
CA HIS A 419 24.53 4.65 -6.04
C HIS A 419 23.75 3.39 -5.61
N VAL A 420 24.22 2.21 -6.02
CA VAL A 420 23.72 0.92 -5.52
C VAL A 420 24.81 0.24 -4.71
N GLN A 421 24.53 -0.08 -3.43
CA GLN A 421 25.51 -0.73 -2.54
C GLN A 421 24.89 -1.87 -1.73
N ASN A 422 25.62 -2.98 -1.55
CA ASN A 422 25.22 -4.09 -0.67
C ASN A 422 23.83 -4.64 -1.02
N CYS A 423 23.61 -4.91 -2.31
CA CYS A 423 22.32 -5.34 -2.84
C CYS A 423 22.43 -6.68 -3.56
N HIS A 424 21.64 -7.66 -3.14
CA HIS A 424 21.84 -9.03 -3.57
C HIS A 424 20.58 -9.67 -4.15
N TYR A 425 20.75 -10.80 -4.83
CA TYR A 425 19.62 -11.59 -5.28
C TYR A 425 19.96 -13.08 -5.28
N ASP A 426 18.93 -13.91 -5.13
CA ASP A 426 19.08 -15.35 -5.30
C ASP A 426 19.19 -15.70 -6.78
N ALA A 427 20.42 -15.91 -7.25
CA ALA A 427 20.73 -16.27 -8.61
C ALA A 427 20.31 -17.70 -8.96
N SER A 428 20.10 -18.58 -7.97
CA SER A 428 19.65 -19.95 -8.19
C SER A 428 18.17 -20.05 -8.56
N LEU A 429 17.39 -18.98 -8.36
CA LEU A 429 15.99 -18.92 -8.81
C LEU A 429 15.82 -18.56 -10.29
N PHE A 430 16.88 -18.08 -10.97
CA PHE A 430 16.82 -17.66 -12.36
C PHE A 430 17.29 -18.77 -13.29
N SER A 431 16.48 -19.12 -14.30
CA SER A 431 16.80 -20.13 -15.32
C SER A 431 17.90 -19.70 -16.30
N THR A 432 18.24 -18.41 -16.32
CA THR A 432 19.30 -17.84 -17.16
C THR A 432 20.12 -16.84 -16.34
N LYS A 433 21.33 -16.50 -16.81
CA LYS A 433 22.21 -15.54 -16.13
C LYS A 433 21.68 -14.11 -16.24
N THR A 434 20.81 -13.72 -15.32
CA THR A 434 20.32 -12.33 -15.17
C THR A 434 21.39 -11.46 -14.49
N PRO A 435 21.68 -10.24 -14.99
CA PRO A 435 22.60 -9.33 -14.31
C PRO A 435 21.93 -8.69 -13.08
N ALA A 436 22.72 -8.26 -12.09
CA ALA A 436 22.18 -7.50 -10.95
C ALA A 436 21.54 -6.18 -11.42
N ILE A 437 22.26 -5.43 -12.26
CA ILE A 437 21.81 -4.20 -12.91
C ILE A 437 21.86 -4.41 -14.42
N LYS A 438 20.75 -4.18 -15.15
CA LYS A 438 20.70 -4.43 -16.60
C LYS A 438 21.33 -3.31 -17.44
N SER A 439 21.20 -2.06 -17.01
CA SER A 439 21.78 -0.90 -17.67
C SER A 439 22.25 0.13 -16.62
N VAL A 440 23.46 0.64 -16.82
CA VAL A 440 24.10 1.66 -15.96
C VAL A 440 24.46 2.83 -16.86
N GLY A 441 23.95 4.02 -16.56
CA GLY A 441 24.22 5.26 -17.29
C GLY A 441 24.86 6.34 -16.44
N GLY A 442 25.32 7.42 -17.08
CA GLY A 442 25.92 8.57 -16.39
C GLY A 442 27.20 8.21 -15.62
N SER A 443 27.31 8.72 -14.39
CA SER A 443 28.35 8.40 -13.42
C SER A 443 27.82 7.53 -12.26
N ALA A 444 26.74 6.79 -12.50
CA ALA A 444 26.15 5.91 -11.50
C ALA A 444 27.11 4.79 -11.07
N THR A 445 27.06 4.42 -9.79
CA THR A 445 27.99 3.45 -9.18
C THR A 445 27.26 2.20 -8.67
N VAL A 446 27.94 1.06 -8.75
CA VAL A 446 27.47 -0.23 -8.25
C VAL A 446 28.60 -0.87 -7.44
N LYS A 447 28.36 -1.12 -6.15
CA LYS A 447 29.34 -1.69 -5.23
C LYS A 447 28.71 -2.83 -4.44
N ASP A 448 29.48 -3.87 -4.10
CA ASP A 448 29.03 -4.97 -3.23
C ASP A 448 27.67 -5.56 -3.64
N THR A 449 27.38 -5.65 -4.95
CA THR A 449 26.04 -5.93 -5.48
C THR A 449 26.11 -7.12 -6.43
N SER A 450 25.53 -8.26 -6.03
CA SER A 450 25.84 -9.56 -6.64
C SER A 450 24.72 -10.59 -6.55
N GLY A 451 24.78 -11.61 -7.41
CA GLY A 451 23.93 -12.79 -7.31
C GLY A 451 24.60 -13.87 -6.49
N LEU A 452 23.89 -14.42 -5.50
CA LEU A 452 24.37 -15.49 -4.63
C LEU A 452 23.50 -16.75 -4.82
N LYS A 453 24.00 -17.92 -4.42
CA LYS A 453 23.21 -19.16 -4.39
C LYS A 453 22.14 -19.09 -3.28
N THR A 454 21.06 -19.87 -3.40
CA THR A 454 20.00 -19.96 -2.37
C THR A 454 20.54 -20.21 -0.97
N ASP A 455 21.47 -21.16 -0.80
CA ASP A 455 22.03 -21.50 0.52
C ASP A 455 22.75 -20.30 1.16
N ASN A 456 23.49 -19.52 0.35
CA ASN A 456 24.15 -18.29 0.79
C ASN A 456 23.11 -17.21 1.11
N MET A 457 22.09 -17.03 0.26
CA MET A 457 21.00 -16.06 0.49
C MET A 457 20.16 -16.38 1.73
N LYS A 458 20.11 -17.64 2.18
CA LYS A 458 19.40 -18.12 3.38
C LYS A 458 20.31 -18.33 4.59
N SER A 459 21.50 -17.72 4.59
CA SER A 459 22.48 -17.84 5.67
C SER A 459 22.39 -16.69 6.70
N ASP A 460 22.93 -16.93 7.89
CA ASP A 460 23.15 -15.87 8.89
C ASP A 460 24.20 -14.85 8.42
N GLU A 461 25.17 -15.28 7.60
CA GLU A 461 26.14 -14.39 6.97
C GLU A 461 25.45 -13.34 6.07
N MET A 462 24.41 -13.72 5.33
CA MET A 462 23.64 -12.78 4.52
C MET A 462 22.93 -11.73 5.39
N ALA A 463 22.32 -12.12 6.51
CA ALA A 463 21.71 -11.18 7.46
C ALA A 463 22.77 -10.25 8.10
N TRP A 464 23.96 -10.77 8.41
CA TRP A 464 25.10 -9.97 8.90
C TRP A 464 25.61 -8.96 7.85
N ILE A 465 25.75 -9.38 6.59
CA ILE A 465 26.14 -8.53 5.45
C ILE A 465 25.16 -7.36 5.29
N LEU A 466 23.84 -7.63 5.35
CA LEU A 466 22.81 -6.59 5.33
C LEU A 466 22.93 -5.66 6.55
N ASN A 467 23.13 -6.20 7.76
CA ASN A 467 23.28 -5.41 8.98
C ASN A 467 24.51 -4.48 8.99
N THR A 468 25.56 -4.77 8.23
CA THR A 468 26.87 -4.10 8.33
C THR A 468 27.33 -3.39 7.06
N VAL A 469 26.47 -3.27 6.05
CA VAL A 469 26.82 -2.73 4.73
C VAL A 469 28.03 -3.47 4.14
N ASN A 470 27.95 -4.80 4.09
CA ASN A 470 29.06 -5.70 3.73
C ASN A 470 30.34 -5.46 4.58
N ASN A 471 30.20 -5.49 5.91
CA ASN A 471 31.28 -5.26 6.89
C ASN A 471 31.90 -3.83 6.90
N THR A 472 31.41 -2.85 6.12
CA THR A 472 31.98 -1.49 6.13
C THR A 472 31.42 -0.58 7.23
N GLU A 473 30.32 -0.96 7.88
CA GLU A 473 29.67 -0.19 8.93
C GLU A 473 29.40 -1.04 10.19
N LYS A 474 29.14 -0.37 11.32
CA LYS A 474 28.71 -1.02 12.56
C LYS A 474 27.39 -1.76 12.35
N ASN A 475 27.20 -2.90 13.01
CA ASN A 475 25.97 -3.68 12.90
C ASN A 475 24.74 -2.86 13.36
N ARG A 476 23.82 -2.64 12.43
CA ARG A 476 22.62 -1.80 12.61
C ARG A 476 21.45 -2.52 13.31
N LYS A 477 21.59 -3.82 13.60
CA LYS A 477 20.62 -4.68 14.30
C LYS A 477 19.21 -4.70 13.68
N LEU A 478 19.12 -4.64 12.36
CA LEU A 478 17.85 -4.58 11.61
C LEU A 478 17.41 -5.93 11.05
N TRP A 479 18.35 -6.80 10.68
CA TRP A 479 18.10 -8.05 9.99
C TRP A 479 18.31 -9.26 10.91
N GLY A 480 17.33 -10.14 10.94
CA GLY A 480 17.33 -11.44 11.61
C GLY A 480 16.99 -12.57 10.61
N ARG A 481 16.81 -13.80 11.09
CA ARG A 481 16.46 -14.96 10.26
C ARG A 481 15.74 -16.06 11.06
N GLU A 482 14.80 -16.74 10.43
CA GLU A 482 14.13 -17.97 10.92
C GLU A 482 14.19 -19.05 9.84
N ASP A 483 15.34 -19.73 9.70
CA ASP A 483 15.61 -20.83 8.74
C ASP A 483 15.26 -20.57 7.25
N SER A 484 15.07 -19.30 6.88
CA SER A 484 14.68 -18.84 5.54
C SER A 484 15.61 -17.70 5.06
N TYR A 485 15.15 -16.86 4.13
CA TYR A 485 15.84 -15.61 3.81
C TYR A 485 15.83 -14.64 5.01
N PRO A 486 16.77 -13.67 5.09
CA PRO A 486 16.75 -12.64 6.11
C PRO A 486 15.44 -11.84 6.14
N VAL A 487 14.93 -11.60 7.34
CA VAL A 487 13.73 -10.79 7.60
C VAL A 487 14.07 -9.68 8.59
N PHE A 488 13.19 -8.69 8.73
CA PHE A 488 13.40 -7.65 9.74
C PHE A 488 13.28 -8.24 11.15
N ALA A 489 14.25 -7.92 12.00
CA ALA A 489 14.28 -8.31 13.39
C ALA A 489 13.11 -7.66 14.16
N ASN A 490 12.52 -8.41 15.09
CA ASN A 490 11.38 -8.02 15.89
C ASN A 490 11.44 -8.72 17.27
N GLU A 491 10.32 -8.78 18.00
CA GLU A 491 10.29 -9.42 19.32
C GLU A 491 10.57 -10.93 19.25
N SER A 492 10.15 -11.61 18.19
CA SER A 492 10.41 -13.04 17.95
C SER A 492 11.76 -13.26 17.26
N VAL A 493 12.01 -12.54 16.16
CA VAL A 493 13.22 -12.71 15.34
C VAL A 493 14.33 -11.81 15.83
N LYS A 494 15.38 -12.37 16.43
CA LYS A 494 16.52 -11.58 16.94
C LYS A 494 17.47 -11.16 15.80
N PRO A 495 18.12 -9.98 15.91
CA PRO A 495 19.04 -9.51 14.89
C PRO A 495 20.35 -10.31 14.90
N ILE A 496 20.85 -10.69 13.72
CA ILE A 496 22.10 -11.44 13.60
C ILE A 496 23.31 -10.54 13.86
N SER A 497 24.20 -11.00 14.74
CA SER A 497 25.48 -10.36 15.08
C SER A 497 26.61 -11.40 15.05
N ARG A 498 27.80 -11.01 14.57
CA ARG A 498 29.02 -11.82 14.60
C ARG A 498 29.85 -11.44 15.81
N VAL A 499 29.99 -12.35 16.76
CA VAL A 499 30.97 -12.25 17.85
C VAL A 499 32.35 -12.56 17.28
N THR A 500 33.33 -11.72 17.58
CA THR A 500 34.74 -12.00 17.29
C THR A 500 35.45 -12.07 18.64
N MET A 501 36.04 -13.22 18.98
CA MET A 501 36.77 -13.37 20.23
C MET A 501 38.28 -13.17 20.00
N ASN A 502 38.98 -12.66 21.00
CA ASN A 502 40.44 -12.72 21.04
C ASN A 502 40.91 -14.16 21.37
N ASN A 503 42.22 -14.39 21.34
CA ASN A 503 42.79 -15.72 21.64
C ASN A 503 42.56 -16.18 23.08
N ASP A 504 42.19 -15.26 23.98
CA ASP A 504 41.93 -15.49 25.40
C ASP A 504 40.44 -15.72 25.71
N GLY A 505 39.56 -15.66 24.68
CA GLY A 505 38.12 -15.92 24.77
C GLY A 505 37.26 -14.71 25.14
N GLU A 506 37.84 -13.50 25.20
CA GLU A 506 37.11 -12.25 25.44
C GLU A 506 36.57 -11.66 24.12
N GLU A 507 35.43 -10.96 24.19
CA GLU A 507 34.80 -10.30 23.03
C GLU A 507 35.55 -9.01 22.65
N LEU A 508 35.86 -8.84 21.35
CA LEU A 508 36.63 -7.74 20.76
C LEU A 508 35.78 -6.50 20.37
#